data_AF-A0AA86JBX8-F1
#
_entry.id   AF-A0AA86JBX8-F1
#
_cell.length_a   1.000
_cell.length_b   1.000
_cell.length_c   1.000
_cell.angle_alpha   90.00
_cell.angle_beta   90.00
_cell.angle_gamma   90.00
#
_symmetry.space_group_name_H-M   'P 1'
#
loop_
_entity.id
_entity.type
_entity.pdbx_description
1 polymer ?
#
loop_
_entity_poly.entity_id
_entity_poly.type
_entity_poly.pdbx_seq_one_letter_code
_entity_poly.pdbx_strand_id
1 'polypeptide(L)'
;MWKKLNGAILKRLRLRESWVIFFVLGIIMMNYPFTQIFNKPLRIFDIPQLYLYFQAGWVVSIFVIYLFTKAIDLPDDDHDEGDHR
;
A
#
# COMPACT_ATOMS: atom_id res chain seq x y z
N MET A 1 -8.26 -20.82 -1.46
CA MET A 1 -6.88 -20.42 -1.81
C MET A 1 -6.53 -18.98 -1.44
N TRP A 2 -7.42 -17.98 -1.58
CA TRP A 2 -7.12 -16.57 -1.27
C TRP A 2 -6.73 -16.25 0.19
N LYS A 3 -7.22 -17.00 1.18
CA LYS A 3 -6.89 -16.73 2.59
C LYS A 3 -5.40 -16.90 2.93
N LYS A 4 -4.70 -17.86 2.29
CA LYS A 4 -3.26 -18.09 2.54
C LYS A 4 -2.37 -17.03 1.89
N LEU A 5 -2.77 -16.51 0.72
CA LEU A 5 -2.01 -15.47 0.01
C LEU A 5 -1.98 -14.16 0.80
N ASN A 6 -3.13 -13.79 1.38
CA ASN A 6 -3.24 -12.58 2.20
C ASN A 6 -2.35 -12.65 3.45
N GLY A 7 -2.27 -13.81 4.11
CA GLY A 7 -1.41 -14.00 5.28
C GLY A 7 0.08 -13.84 4.97
N ALA A 8 0.56 -14.39 3.85
CA ALA A 8 1.96 -14.25 3.43
C ALA A 8 2.31 -12.81 3.04
N ILE A 9 1.39 -12.12 2.35
CA ILE A 9 1.55 -10.71 1.98
C ILE A 9 1.56 -9.83 3.23
N LEU A 10 0.63 -10.03 4.17
CA LEU A 10 0.58 -9.30 5.44
C LEU A 10 1.84 -9.52 6.27
N LYS A 11 2.37 -10.76 6.32
CA LYS A 11 3.61 -11.06 7.04
C LYS A 11 4.84 -10.35 6.42
N ARG A 12 4.89 -10.20 5.09
CA ARG A 12 5.94 -9.40 4.42
C ARG A 12 5.72 -7.89 4.57
N LEU A 13 4.47 -7.43 4.58
CA LEU A 13 4.13 -6.03 4.86
C LEU A 13 4.54 -5.60 6.27
N ARG A 14 4.60 -6.54 7.22
CA ARG A 14 5.09 -6.29 8.59
C ARG A 14 6.58 -5.96 8.67
N LEU A 15 7.37 -6.22 7.63
CA LEU A 15 8.77 -5.77 7.60
C LEU A 15 8.80 -4.25 7.71
N ARG A 16 9.57 -3.74 8.68
CA ARG A 16 9.73 -2.30 8.96
C ARG A 16 10.09 -1.48 7.71
N GLU A 17 10.74 -2.12 6.75
CA GLU A 17 11.16 -1.58 5.45
C GLU A 17 10.01 -1.42 4.45
N SER A 18 8.91 -2.16 4.60
CA SER A 18 7.77 -2.09 3.68
C SER A 18 7.16 -0.68 3.63
N TRP A 19 7.11 0.04 4.76
CA TRP A 19 6.60 1.41 4.78
C TRP A 19 7.51 2.37 4.00
N VAL A 20 8.82 2.16 4.07
CA VAL A 20 9.82 2.92 3.29
C VAL A 20 9.60 2.71 1.80
N ILE A 21 9.34 1.47 1.37
CA ILE A 21 9.07 1.17 -0.05
C ILE A 21 7.81 1.89 -0.55
N PHE A 22 6.71 1.87 0.21
CA PHE A 22 5.49 2.59 -0.18
C PHE A 22 5.68 4.10 -0.18
N PHE A 23 6.45 4.63 0.77
CA PHE A 23 6.76 6.05 0.83
C PHE A 23 7.60 6.50 -0.38
N VAL A 24 8.66 5.76 -0.70
CA VAL A 24 9.50 5.99 -1.88
C VAL A 24 8.66 5.87 -3.15
N LEU A 25 7.79 4.86 -3.25
CA LEU A 25 6.87 4.70 -4.37
C LEU A 25 5.93 5.91 -4.51
N GLY A 26 5.39 6.44 -3.41
CA GLY A 26 4.59 7.66 -3.39
C GLY A 26 5.36 8.88 -3.88
N ILE A 27 6.62 9.05 -3.46
CA ILE A 27 7.48 10.13 -3.96
C ILE A 27 7.75 9.99 -5.46
N ILE A 28 8.01 8.77 -5.94
CA ILE A 28 8.22 8.50 -7.37
C ILE A 28 6.97 8.86 -8.16
N MET A 29 5.79 8.46 -7.70
CA MET A 29 4.51 8.80 -8.31
C MET A 29 4.24 10.32 -8.35
N MET A 30 4.63 11.05 -7.31
CA MET A 30 4.48 12.50 -7.25
C MET A 30 5.45 13.26 -8.18
N ASN A 31 6.46 12.58 -8.73
CA ASN A 31 7.52 13.21 -9.49
C ASN A 31 7.06 13.66 -10.90
N TYR A 32 7.75 14.64 -11.47
CA TYR A 32 7.47 15.21 -12.79
C TYR A 32 7.30 14.19 -13.95
N PRO A 33 8.10 13.10 -14.08
CA PRO A 33 7.91 12.09 -15.13
C PRO A 33 6.56 11.37 -15.08
N PHE A 34 5.99 11.16 -13.90
CA PHE A 34 4.70 10.50 -13.79
C PHE A 34 3.56 11.51 -13.95
N THR A 35 3.65 12.66 -13.28
CA THR A 35 2.60 13.68 -13.36
C THR A 35 2.42 14.21 -14.79
N GLN A 36 3.48 14.36 -15.58
CA GLN A 36 3.39 14.80 -16.97
C GLN A 36 2.64 13.81 -17.89
N ILE A 37 2.70 12.50 -17.61
CA ILE A 37 2.00 11.48 -18.40
C ILE A 37 0.49 11.66 -18.27
N PHE A 38 0.02 12.03 -17.08
CA PHE A 38 -1.39 12.27 -16.77
C PHE A 38 -1.81 13.72 -16.95
N ASN A 39 -0.87 14.66 -17.06
CA ASN A 39 -1.13 16.08 -17.35
C ASN A 39 -1.41 16.33 -18.84
N LYS A 40 -2.34 15.55 -19.41
CA LYS A 40 -2.86 15.77 -20.76
C LYS A 40 -4.15 16.59 -20.66
N PRO A 41 -4.51 17.38 -21.70
CA PRO A 41 -5.78 18.09 -21.75
C PRO A 41 -7.01 17.16 -21.88
N LEU A 42 -6.80 15.85 -21.82
CA LEU A 42 -7.87 14.86 -21.71
C LEU A 42 -8.62 15.05 -20.39
N ARG A 43 -9.94 15.23 -20.53
CA ARG A 43 -10.87 15.31 -19.41
C ARG A 43 -11.77 14.09 -19.45
N ILE A 44 -11.87 13.40 -18.31
CA ILE A 44 -12.80 12.30 -18.10
C ILE A 44 -13.95 12.88 -17.26
N PHE A 45 -15.18 12.84 -17.77
CA PHE A 45 -16.33 13.49 -17.13
C PHE A 45 -16.09 14.98 -16.81
N ASP A 46 -15.40 15.70 -17.70
CA ASP A 46 -14.97 17.11 -17.54
C ASP A 46 -13.95 17.37 -16.39
N ILE A 47 -13.50 16.31 -15.71
CA ILE A 47 -12.47 16.38 -14.68
C ILE A 47 -11.09 16.15 -15.33
N PRO A 48 -10.08 17.00 -15.04
CA PRO A 48 -8.72 16.78 -15.52
C PRO A 48 -8.18 15.42 -15.08
N GLN A 49 -7.55 14.69 -16.01
CA GLN A 49 -6.96 13.38 -15.73
C GLN A 49 -5.93 13.43 -14.57
N LEU A 50 -5.21 14.54 -14.44
CA LEU A 50 -4.27 14.77 -13.34
C LEU A 50 -4.95 14.78 -11.95
N TYR A 51 -6.18 15.31 -11.86
CA TYR A 51 -6.94 15.30 -10.60
C TYR A 51 -7.33 13.87 -10.21
N LEU A 52 -7.82 13.08 -11.18
CA LEU A 52 -8.16 11.67 -10.95
C LEU A 52 -6.94 10.86 -10.52
N TYR A 53 -5.77 11.17 -11.08
CA TYR A 53 -4.50 10.57 -10.69
C TYR A 53 -4.16 10.83 -9.22
N PHE A 54 -4.23 12.08 -8.76
CA PHE A 54 -3.99 12.41 -7.35
C PHE A 54 -5.06 11.80 -6.43
N GLN A 55 -6.32 11.79 -6.85
CA GLN A 55 -7.42 11.19 -6.10
C GLN A 55 -7.21 9.68 -5.92
N ALA A 56 -6.77 8.98 -6.97
CA ALA A 56 -6.42 7.57 -6.90
C ALA A 56 -5.20 7.34 -5.98
N GLY A 57 -4.16 8.16 -6.10
CA GLY A 57 -2.99 8.11 -5.22
C GLY A 57 -3.35 8.29 -3.74
N TRP A 58 -4.31 9.16 -3.43
CA TRP A 58 -4.84 9.35 -2.08
C TRP A 58 -5.57 8.11 -1.55
N VAL A 59 -6.48 7.51 -2.34
CA VAL A 59 -7.17 6.27 -1.96
C VAL A 59 -6.19 5.13 -1.74
N VAL A 60 -5.19 5.00 -2.61
CA VAL A 60 -4.12 4.00 -2.46
C VAL A 60 -3.33 4.22 -1.19
N SER A 61 -3.01 5.48 -0.85
CA SER A 61 -2.28 5.81 0.38
C SER A 61 -3.05 5.37 1.63
N ILE A 62 -4.36 5.64 1.69
CA ILE A 62 -5.22 5.19 2.79
C ILE A 62 -5.27 3.67 2.84
N PHE A 63 -5.40 3.01 1.69
CA PHE A 63 -5.46 1.56 1.61
C PHE A 63 -4.18 0.90 2.13
N VAL A 64 -3.01 1.44 1.78
CA VAL A 64 -1.71 0.98 2.30
C VAL A 64 -1.64 1.14 3.82
N ILE A 65 -2.04 2.30 4.35
CA ILE A 65 -2.06 2.53 5.81
C ILE A 65 -2.98 1.52 6.50
N TYR A 66 -4.17 1.30 5.96
CA TYR A 66 -5.13 0.33 6.48
C TYR A 66 -4.55 -1.09 6.53
N LEU A 67 -3.90 -1.54 5.45
CA LEU A 67 -3.21 -2.83 5.42
C LEU A 67 -2.09 -2.90 6.47
N PHE A 68 -1.37 -1.80 6.68
CA PHE A 68 -0.33 -1.69 7.69
C PHE A 68 -0.88 -1.82 9.11
N THR A 69 -1.93 -1.07 9.45
CA THR A 69 -2.59 -1.18 10.75
C THR A 69 -3.04 -2.62 11.01
N LYS A 70 -3.64 -3.27 10.00
CA LYS A 70 -4.04 -4.67 10.06
C LYS A 70 -2.87 -5.64 10.23
N ALA A 71 -1.72 -5.37 9.60
CA ALA A 71 -0.54 -6.24 9.69
C ALA A 71 0.19 -6.12 11.04
N ILE A 72 0.12 -4.96 11.70
CA ILE A 72 0.65 -4.74 13.05
C ILE A 72 -0.23 -5.43 14.09
N ASP A 73 -1.55 -5.40 13.92
CA ASP A 73 -2.51 -6.04 14.82
C ASP A 73 -2.59 -7.58 14.70
N LEU A 74 -1.86 -8.21 13.76
CA LEU A 74 -1.79 -9.66 13.72
C LEU A 74 -0.93 -10.15 14.91
N PRO A 75 -1.51 -10.90 15.87
CA PRO A 75 -0.73 -11.50 16.94
C PRO A 75 0.34 -12.41 16.32
N ASP A 76 1.56 -12.32 16.83
CA ASP A 76 2.54 -13.39 16.63
C ASP A 76 1.94 -14.63 17.27
N ASP A 77 1.38 -15.51 16.44
CA ASP A 77 0.96 -16.85 16.82
C ASP A 77 2.22 -17.70 17.01
N ASP A 78 3.09 -17.27 17.92
CA ASP A 78 4.13 -18.08 18.55
C ASP A 78 3.47 -18.83 19.71
N HIS A 79 2.44 -19.61 19.40
CA HIS A 79 2.08 -20.76 20.22
C HIS A 79 3.06 -21.88 19.88
N ASP A 80 4.26 -21.81 20.45
CA ASP A 80 5.03 -23.02 20.78
C ASP A 80 4.85 -23.26 22.27
N GLU A 81 3.66 -23.78 22.60
CA GLU A 81 3.39 -24.40 23.88
C GLU A 81 4.28 -25.64 24.03
N GLY A 82 5.21 -25.56 24.97
CA GLY A 82 5.55 -26.68 25.85
C GLY A 82 6.66 -27.60 25.39
N ASP A 83 7.90 -27.23 25.68
CA ASP A 83 8.86 -28.20 26.22
C ASP A 83 8.92 -28.06 27.75
N HIS A 84 7.89 -28.59 28.40
CA HIS A 84 7.97 -29.01 29.78
C HIS A 84 8.80 -30.29 29.82
N ARG A 85 10.12 -30.20 30.04
CA ARG A 85 10.95 -31.27 30.63
C ARG A 85 12.08 -30.73 31.49
#